data_AF-A0A356VRR3-F1
#
_entry.id   AF-A0A356VRR3-F1
#
_cell.length_a   1.000
_cell.length_b   1.000
_cell.length_c   1.000
_cell.angle_alpha   90.00
_cell.angle_beta   90.00
_cell.angle_gamma   90.00
#
_symmetry.space_group_name_H-M   'P 1'
#
loop_
_entity.id
_entity.type
_entity.pdbx_description
1 polymer ?
#
loop_
_entity_poly.entity_id
_entity_poly.type
_entity_poly.pdbx_seq_one_letter_code
_entity_poly.pdbx_strand_id
1 'polypeptide(L)' 'MDIWQKIFLFLGSLIAASFLLVTLIVLSNAEGGMLTTESVAHLVEPMSSFYHFAKWFVYVWMVSAIVIFVRFLKRMFGK' A
#
# COMPACT_ATOMS: atom_id res chain seq x y z
N MET A 1 -11.58 -19.79 1.69
CA MET A 1 -10.74 -18.69 1.19
C MET A 1 -9.51 -19.30 0.56
N ASP A 2 -9.33 -19.12 -0.74
CA ASP A 2 -8.19 -19.69 -1.45
C ASP A 2 -6.90 -18.93 -1.14
N ILE A 3 -5.75 -19.48 -1.53
CA ILE A 3 -4.45 -18.86 -1.24
C ILE A 3 -4.32 -17.45 -1.85
N TRP A 4 -4.91 -17.22 -3.03
CA TRP A 4 -4.86 -15.92 -3.69
C TRP A 4 -5.70 -14.88 -2.96
N GLN A 5 -6.91 -15.21 -2.53
CA GLN A 5 -7.74 -14.33 -1.69
C GLN A 5 -7.08 -14.04 -0.35
N LYS A 6 -6.44 -15.03 0.29
CA LYS A 6 -5.69 -14.81 1.53
C LYS A 6 -4.56 -13.81 1.31
N ILE A 7 -3.73 -14.01 0.29
CA ILE A 7 -2.64 -13.10 -0.04
C ILE A 7 -3.19 -11.70 -0.32
N PHE A 8 -4.21 -11.58 -1.16
CA PHE A 8 -4.79 -10.29 -1.51
C PHE A 8 -5.34 -9.53 -0.29
N LEU A 9 -6.10 -10.20 0.58
CA LEU A 9 -6.72 -9.55 1.73
C LEU A 9 -5.69 -9.19 2.81
N PHE A 10 -4.84 -10.14 3.22
CA PHE A 10 -3.88 -9.89 4.30
C PHE A 10 -2.72 -9.00 3.87
N LEU A 11 -2.21 -9.18 2.65
CA LEU A 11 -1.15 -8.30 2.15
C LEU A 11 -1.70 -6.92 1.84
N GLY A 12 -2.95 -6.83 1.35
CA GLY A 12 -3.63 -5.56 1.13
C GLY A 12 -3.87 -4.79 2.44
N SER A 13 -4.33 -5.45 3.50
CA SER A 13 -4.52 -4.81 4.80
C SER A 13 -3.20 -4.38 5.43
N LEU A 14 -2.14 -5.18 5.29
CA LEU A 14 -0.79 -4.82 5.74
C LEU A 14 -0.30 -3.56 5.02
N ILE A 15 -0.38 -3.52 3.68
CA ILE A 15 0.00 -2.35 2.88
C ILE A 15 -0.80 -1.13 3.33
N ALA A 16 -2.13 -1.22 3.43
CA ALA A 16 -2.97 -0.11 3.85
C ALA A 16 -2.59 0.42 5.25
N ALA A 17 -2.38 -0.48 6.22
CA ALA A 17 -1.97 -0.10 7.56
C ALA A 17 -0.60 0.58 7.58
N SER A 18 0.38 0.07 6.82
CA SER A 18 1.70 0.69 6.70
C SER A 18 1.64 2.09 6.10
N PHE A 19 0.88 2.28 5.01
CA PHE A 19 0.70 3.60 4.39
C PHE A 19 -0.03 4.58 5.32
N LEU A 20 -1.03 4.10 6.07
CA LEU A 20 -1.72 4.92 7.06
C LEU A 20 -0.76 5.38 8.17
N LEU A 21 0.07 4.49 8.71
CA LEU A 21 1.09 4.87 9.70
C LEU A 21 2.08 5.89 9.15
N VAL A 22 2.58 5.68 7.93
CA VAL A 22 3.48 6.64 7.27
C VAL A 22 2.80 8.00 7.12
N THR A 23 1.53 8.02 6.71
CA THR A 23 0.76 9.26 6.59
C THR A 23 0.64 9.98 7.94
N LEU A 24 0.38 9.25 9.02
CA LEU A 24 0.31 9.83 10.37
C LEU A 24 1.66 10.39 10.84
N ILE A 25 2.77 9.70 10.55
CA ILE A 25 4.13 10.18 10.86
C ILE A 25 4.44 11.46 10.09
N VAL A 26 4.07 11.53 8.81
CA VAL A 26 4.25 12.77 8.03
C VAL A 26 3.39 13.89 8.61
N LEU A 27 2.11 13.62 8.91
CA LEU A 27 1.19 14.60 9.48
C LEU A 27 1.61 15.09 10.88
N SER A 28 2.31 14.29 11.68
CA SER A 28 2.82 14.73 12.98
C SER A 28 3.89 15.82 12.87
N ASN A 29 4.43 16.05 11.68
CA ASN A 29 5.40 17.12 11.39
C ASN A 29 4.72 18.35 10.73
N ALA A 30 3.39 18.43 10.76
CA ALA A 30 2.69 19.62 10.28
C ALA A 30 2.84 20.78 11.27
N GLU A 31 3.34 21.92 10.78
CA GLU A 31 3.46 23.16 11.55
C GLU A 31 2.29 24.07 11.21
N GLY A 32 1.53 24.51 12.22
CA GLY A 32 0.34 25.35 12.00
C GLY A 32 -0.75 24.68 11.14
N GLY A 33 -0.79 23.35 11.11
CA GLY A 33 -1.72 22.58 10.27
C GLY A 33 -1.30 22.44 8.80
N MET A 34 -0.09 22.87 8.44
CA MET A 34 0.46 22.75 7.09
C MET A 34 1.75 21.93 7.08
N LEU A 35 1.95 21.15 6.02
CA LEU A 35 3.22 20.48 5.77
C LEU A 35 4.10 21.39 4.93
N THR A 36 5.31 21.69 5.42
CA THR A 36 6.30 22.48 4.67
C THR A 36 7.43 21.57 4.21
N THR A 37 8.17 21.99 3.18
CA THR A 37 9.33 21.20 2.71
C THR A 37 10.43 21.09 3.77
N GLU A 38 10.53 22.08 4.65
CA GLU A 38 11.48 22.09 5.77
C GLU A 38 11.08 21.13 6.88
N SER A 39 9.79 21.11 7.26
CA SER A 39 9.31 20.26 8.37
C SER A 39 9.41 18.77 8.06
N VAL A 40 9.40 18.38 6.78
CA VAL A 40 9.45 16.98 6.32
C VAL A 40 10.82 16.60 5.73
N ALA A 41 11.77 17.53 5.65
CA ALA A 41 13.07 17.30 5.00
C ALA A 41 13.85 16.11 5.59
N HIS A 42 13.82 15.95 6.90
CA HIS A 42 14.50 14.86 7.61
C HIS A 42 13.87 13.47 7.35
N LEU A 43 12.65 13.41 6.81
CA LEU A 43 11.95 12.16 6.50
C LEU A 43 12.24 11.66 5.08
N VAL A 44 12.88 12.46 4.21
CA VAL A 44 13.06 12.12 2.79
C VAL A 44 13.77 10.78 2.60
N GLU A 45 14.87 10.54 3.31
CA GLU A 45 15.65 9.31 3.18
C GLU A 45 14.93 8.07 3.77
N PRO A 46 14.31 8.14 4.98
CA PRO A 46 13.41 7.09 5.46
C PRO A 46 12.23 6.78 4.52
N MET A 47 11.59 7.81 3.95
CA MET A 47 10.45 7.67 3.05
C MET A 47 10.85 7.02 1.72
N SER A 48 12.00 7.41 1.16
CA SER A 48 12.56 6.79 -0.04
C SER A 48 12.86 5.30 0.20
N SER A 49 13.50 4.99 1.33
CA SER A 49 13.79 3.61 1.73
C SER A 49 12.52 2.78 1.89
N PHE A 50 11.51 3.33 2.58
CA PHE A 50 10.20 2.70 2.72
C PHE A 50 9.54 2.46 1.35
N TYR A 51 9.57 3.44 0.44
CA TYR A 51 9.02 3.29 -0.90
C TYR A 51 9.68 2.15 -1.67
N HIS A 52 11.02 2.08 -1.67
CA HIS A 52 11.75 1.02 -2.37
C HIS A 52 11.41 -0.37 -1.82
N PHE A 53 11.20 -0.50 -0.52
CA PHE A 53 10.77 -1.73 0.12
C PHE A 53 9.30 -2.06 -0.19
N ALA A 54 8.38 -1.12 0.07
CA ALA A 54 6.94 -1.30 -0.08
C ALA A 54 6.54 -1.61 -1.53
N LYS A 55 7.23 -1.02 -2.52
CA LYS A 55 7.01 -1.26 -3.95
C LYS A 55 6.99 -2.75 -4.29
N TRP A 56 7.89 -3.55 -3.72
CA TRP A 56 7.93 -4.99 -3.97
C TRP A 56 6.69 -5.72 -3.44
N PHE A 57 6.23 -5.36 -2.24
CA PHE A 57 5.00 -5.94 -1.67
C PHE A 57 3.77 -5.54 -2.47
N VAL A 58 3.71 -4.29 -2.94
CA VAL A 58 2.64 -3.82 -3.82
C VAL A 58 2.63 -4.61 -5.13
N TYR A 59 3.79 -4.90 -5.72
CA TYR A 59 3.87 -5.72 -6.94
C TYR A 59 3.36 -7.14 -6.72
N VAL A 60 3.76 -7.80 -5.63
CA VAL A 60 3.25 -9.14 -5.27
C VAL A 60 1.73 -9.09 -5.05
N TRP A 61 1.25 -8.05 -4.35
CA TRP A 61 -0.17 -7.84 -4.12
C TRP A 61 -0.95 -7.63 -5.42
N MET A 62 -0.43 -6.83 -6.35
CA MET A 62 -1.05 -6.59 -7.66
C MET A 62 -1.23 -7.89 -8.47
N VAL A 63 -0.26 -8.80 -8.44
CA VAL A 63 -0.40 -10.12 -9.09
C VAL A 63 -1.59 -10.88 -8.52
N SER A 64 -1.75 -10.90 -7.19
CA SER A 64 -2.91 -11.55 -6.56
C SER A 64 -4.23 -10.88 -6.93
N ALA A 65 -4.25 -9.56 -7.06
CA ALA A 65 -5.42 -8.79 -7.48
C ALA A 65 -5.85 -9.17 -8.89
N ILE A 66 -4.92 -9.25 -9.84
CA ILE A 66 -5.18 -9.65 -11.23
C ILE A 66 -5.75 -11.07 -11.29
N VAL A 67 -5.18 -12.02 -10.54
CA VAL A 67 -5.66 -13.40 -10.52
C VAL A 67 -7.11 -13.48 -10.02
N ILE A 68 -7.44 -12.77 -8.93
CA ILE A 68 -8.80 -12.73 -8.39
C ILE A 68 -9.74 -12.04 -9.38
N PHE A 69 -9.32 -10.93 -9.98
CA PHE A 69 -10.12 -10.17 -10.94
C PHE A 69 -10.44 -10.99 -12.18
N VAL A 70 -9.46 -11.71 -12.76
CA VAL A 70 -9.69 -12.60 -13.91
C VAL A 70 -10.67 -13.73 -13.54
N ARG A 71 -10.55 -14.31 -12.34
CA ARG A 71 -11.50 -15.34 -11.87
C ARG A 71 -12.91 -14.78 -11.68
N PHE A 72 -13.01 -13.55 -11.18
CA PHE A 72 -14.27 -12.85 -11.05
C PHE A 72 -14.92 -12.60 -12.41
N LEU A 73 -14.16 -12.07 -13.38
CA LEU A 73 -14.62 -11.88 -14.75
C LEU A 73 -15.05 -13.21 -15.40
N LYS A 74 -14.26 -14.28 -15.24
CA LYS A 74 -14.63 -15.60 -15.75
C LYS A 74 -15.94 -16.13 -15.18
N ARG A 75 -16.23 -15.87 -13.91
CA ARG A 75 -17.52 -16.26 -13.29
C ARG A 75 -18.68 -15.36 -13.73
N MET A 76 -18.41 -14.10 -14.02
CA MET A 76 -19.44 -13.14 -14.41
C MET A 76 -19.84 -13.28 -15.88
N PHE A 77 -18.87 -13.56 -16.75
CA PHE A 77 -19.06 -13.61 -18.21
C PHE A 77 -18.94 -15.01 -18.82
N GLY A 78 -18.38 -15.98 -18.08
CA GLY A 78 -18.42 -17.39 -18.46
C GLY A 78 -19.68 -18.02 -17.86
N LYS A 79 -20.51 -18.60 -18.74
CA LYS A 79 -21.63 -19.48 -18.35
C LYS A 79 -21.16 -20.59 -17.39
#